data_AF-A0A3B3XM24-F1
#
_entry.id   AF-A0A3B3XM24-F1
#
_cell.length_a   1.000
_cell.length_b   1.000
_cell.length_c   1.000
_cell.angle_alpha   90.00
_cell.angle_beta   90.00
_cell.angle_gamma   90.00
#
_symmetry.space_group_name_H-M   'P 1'
#
loop_
_entity.id
_entity.type
_entity.pdbx_description
1 polymer ?
#
loop_
_entity_poly.entity_id
_entity_poly.type
_entity_poly.pdbx_seq_one_letter_code
_entity_poly.pdbx_strand_id
1 'polypeptide(L)'
;MAKSLRSKWKRKMRAEKRKKNAPKELARLKQALSLDKKGGADMADLQDVATVIPADKITKQSDVEMSEQQQQEEEDDGKMEMDAKRSKATLLDEHGQYPVWMSQRQAKKMKAKRVTKKTGKVKKKKGIAW
;
A
#
# COMPACT_ATOMS: atom_id res chain seq x y z
N MET A 1 30.09 -20.70 -10.27
CA MET A 1 28.71 -20.74 -9.71
C MET A 1 28.58 -19.76 -8.55
N ALA A 2 27.54 -18.92 -8.55
CA ALA A 2 27.27 -18.05 -7.40
C ALA A 2 26.71 -18.84 -6.21
N LYS A 3 26.95 -18.36 -4.98
CA LYS A 3 26.40 -18.96 -3.77
C LYS A 3 24.90 -18.68 -3.67
N SER A 4 24.11 -19.71 -3.35
CA SER A 4 22.66 -19.58 -3.06
C SER A 4 22.38 -18.57 -1.93
N LEU A 5 21.23 -17.89 -2.00
CA LEU A 5 20.74 -16.96 -0.99
C LEU A 5 20.66 -17.60 0.42
N ARG A 6 20.31 -18.89 0.46
CA ARG A 6 20.12 -19.68 1.68
C ARG A 6 21.41 -20.35 2.17
N SER A 7 22.52 -20.18 1.45
CA SER A 7 23.84 -20.66 1.86
C SER A 7 24.18 -20.20 3.28
N LYS A 8 24.74 -21.10 4.10
CA LYS A 8 25.15 -20.79 5.49
C LYS A 8 26.13 -19.62 5.53
N TRP A 9 27.08 -19.58 4.60
CA TRP A 9 28.07 -18.50 4.49
C TRP A 9 27.42 -17.12 4.28
N LYS A 10 26.53 -17.00 3.28
CA LYS A 10 25.87 -15.71 3.00
C LYS A 10 24.91 -15.29 4.12
N ARG A 11 24.31 -16.25 4.84
CA ARG A 11 23.51 -15.97 6.04
C ARG A 11 24.37 -15.42 7.18
N LYS A 12 25.52 -16.05 7.45
CA LYS A 12 26.48 -15.60 8.48
C LYS A 12 26.95 -14.16 8.21
N MET A 13 27.43 -13.88 7.00
CA MET A 13 27.87 -12.51 6.63
C MET A 13 26.75 -11.47 6.70
N ARG A 14 25.49 -11.85 6.41
CA ARG A 14 24.34 -10.95 6.58
C ARG A 14 24.03 -10.68 8.05
N ALA A 15 24.18 -11.67 8.93
CA ALA A 15 24.01 -11.47 10.36
C ALA A 15 25.10 -10.53 10.92
N GLU A 16 26.35 -10.72 10.53
CA GLU A 16 27.46 -9.82 10.89
C GLU A 16 27.20 -8.39 10.39
N LYS A 17 26.73 -8.23 9.15
CA LYS A 17 26.33 -6.92 8.61
C LYS A 17 25.20 -6.28 9.43
N ARG A 18 24.18 -7.05 9.83
CA ARG A 18 23.08 -6.53 10.66
C ARG A 18 23.57 -6.10 12.05
N LYS A 19 24.50 -6.82 12.68
CA LYS A 19 25.10 -6.39 13.96
C LYS A 19 25.74 -5.01 13.86
N LYS A 20 26.42 -4.71 12.75
CA LYS A 20 27.05 -3.40 12.50
C LYS A 20 26.04 -2.30 12.15
N ASN A 21 25.01 -2.62 11.36
CA ASN A 21 24.09 -1.62 10.81
C ASN A 21 22.89 -1.34 11.73
N ALA A 22 22.38 -2.33 12.45
CA ALA A 22 21.22 -2.20 13.33
C ALA A 22 21.30 -1.00 14.30
N PRO A 23 22.39 -0.79 15.07
CA PRO A 23 22.46 0.35 15.98
C PRO A 23 22.45 1.70 15.24
N LYS A 24 23.05 1.77 14.04
CA LYS A 24 23.10 2.99 13.23
C LYS A 24 21.74 3.35 12.65
N GLU A 25 21.03 2.35 12.15
CA GLU A 25 19.68 2.52 11.62
C GLU A 25 18.69 2.86 12.75
N LEU A 26 18.79 2.22 13.92
CA LEU A 26 17.96 2.55 15.07
C LEU A 26 18.17 4.00 15.53
N ALA A 27 19.41 4.49 15.62
CA ALA A 27 19.67 5.88 15.98
C ALA A 27 19.04 6.86 14.99
N ARG A 28 19.18 6.61 13.68
CA ARG A 28 18.57 7.45 12.64
C ARG A 28 17.04 7.44 12.69
N LEU A 29 16.45 6.27 12.92
CA LEU A 29 14.99 6.13 13.01
C LEU A 29 14.45 6.81 14.27
N LYS A 30 15.13 6.67 15.41
CA LYS A 30 14.75 7.38 16.65
C LYS A 30 14.91 8.89 16.51
N GLN A 31 15.95 9.36 15.83
CA GLN A 31 16.13 10.76 15.48
C GLN A 31 15.00 11.27 14.56
N ALA A 32 14.63 10.52 13.52
CA ALA A 32 13.54 10.88 12.61
C ALA A 32 12.18 10.92 13.32
N LEU A 33 11.95 10.01 14.26
CA LEU A 33 10.77 10.01 15.12
C LEU A 33 10.86 11.01 16.29
N SER A 34 11.96 11.76 16.40
CA SER A 34 12.27 12.68 17.50
C SER A 34 12.18 12.05 18.91
N LEU A 35 12.26 10.71 19.03
CA LEU A 35 12.15 9.99 20.32
C LEU A 35 13.36 10.19 21.23
N ASP A 36 14.53 10.49 20.64
CA ASP A 36 15.76 10.77 21.40
C ASP A 36 15.76 12.20 21.98
N LYS A 37 14.95 13.11 21.42
CA LYS A 37 14.60 14.34 22.09
C LYS A 37 13.53 13.98 23.10
N LYS A 38 13.93 13.84 24.37
CA LYS A 38 13.00 13.85 25.51
C LYS A 38 12.39 15.25 25.71
N GLY A 39 12.04 15.94 24.64
CA GLY A 39 10.90 16.83 24.56
C GLY A 39 10.01 16.09 23.59
N GLY A 40 8.98 15.37 24.05
CA GLY A 40 7.80 16.10 24.43
C GLY A 40 7.56 17.09 23.29
N ALA A 41 6.94 16.64 22.20
CA ALA A 41 6.20 17.62 21.42
C ALA A 41 5.35 18.31 22.48
N ASP A 42 5.67 19.57 22.78
CA ASP A 42 5.00 20.36 23.77
C ASP A 42 3.56 20.50 23.29
N MET A 43 2.76 19.47 23.56
CA MET A 43 1.31 19.51 23.43
C MET A 43 0.74 20.55 24.42
N ALA A 44 1.58 21.18 25.25
CA ALA A 44 1.26 22.38 26.01
C ALA A 44 0.90 23.56 25.08
N ASP A 45 1.66 23.79 24.01
CA ASP A 45 1.37 24.89 23.07
C ASP A 45 0.14 24.59 22.20
N LEU A 46 -0.25 23.32 22.07
CA LEU A 46 -1.49 22.89 21.42
C LEU A 46 -2.70 22.88 22.36
N GLN A 47 -2.51 22.86 23.68
CA GLN A 47 -3.61 22.97 24.65
C GLN A 47 -4.25 24.36 24.64
N ASP A 48 -3.46 25.41 24.43
CA ASP A 48 -3.97 26.78 24.29
C ASP A 48 -4.70 27.03 22.96
N VAL A 49 -4.40 26.24 21.91
CA VAL A 49 -5.02 26.36 20.58
C VAL A 49 -6.23 25.44 20.40
N ALA A 50 -6.25 24.27 21.05
CA ALA A 50 -7.31 23.29 20.92
C ALA A 50 -7.95 22.99 22.29
N THR A 51 -9.09 23.63 22.55
CA THR A 51 -9.97 23.21 23.65
C THR A 51 -10.59 21.85 23.31
N VAL A 52 -10.30 20.83 24.12
CA VAL A 52 -10.89 19.50 23.97
C VAL A 52 -12.36 19.58 24.39
N ILE A 53 -13.27 19.56 23.41
CA ILE A 53 -14.71 19.50 23.65
C ILE A 53 -15.12 18.04 23.86
N PRO A 54 -15.84 17.70 24.96
CA PRO A 54 -16.33 16.35 25.20
C PRO A 54 -17.38 15.92 24.16
N ALA A 55 -17.41 14.62 23.84
CA ALA A 55 -18.21 14.04 22.76
C ALA A 55 -19.72 14.36 22.85
N ASP A 56 -20.27 14.50 24.06
CA ASP A 56 -21.68 14.79 24.30
C ASP A 56 -22.15 16.18 23.81
N LYS A 57 -21.21 17.09 23.54
CA LYS A 57 -21.49 18.41 22.96
C LYS A 57 -21.47 18.39 21.44
N ILE A 58 -20.63 17.55 20.84
CA ILE A 58 -20.46 17.43 19.38
C ILE A 58 -21.70 16.82 18.75
N THR A 59 -22.27 15.77 19.37
CA THR A 59 -23.45 15.06 18.84
C THR A 59 -24.71 15.92 18.81
N LYS A 60 -24.82 16.92 19.70
CA LYS A 60 -25.96 17.84 19.77
C LYS A 60 -25.86 18.98 18.75
N GLN A 61 -24.65 19.34 18.32
CA GLN A 61 -24.43 20.39 17.33
C GLN A 61 -24.49 19.84 15.90
N SER A 62 -23.96 18.64 15.66
CA SER A 62 -24.00 17.99 14.34
C SER A 62 -25.41 17.72 13.81
N ASP A 63 -26.39 17.52 14.70
CA ASP A 63 -27.79 17.30 14.30
C ASP A 63 -28.46 18.56 13.73
N VAL A 64 -27.93 19.75 14.06
CA VAL A 64 -28.48 21.05 13.63
C VAL A 64 -27.81 21.54 12.33
N GLU A 65 -26.53 21.24 12.10
CA GLU A 65 -25.77 21.71 10.92
C GLU A 65 -25.88 20.75 9.71
N MET A 66 -26.12 19.45 9.94
CA MET A 66 -26.25 18.45 8.87
C MET A 66 -27.50 18.59 7.99
N SER A 67 -28.52 19.36 8.42
CA SER A 67 -29.71 19.62 7.60
C SER A 67 -29.50 20.72 6.56
N GLU A 68 -28.52 21.61 6.76
CA GLU A 68 -28.31 22.79 5.90
C GLU A 68 -27.20 22.57 4.86
N GLN A 69 -26.19 21.75 5.15
CA GLN A 69 -25.04 21.51 4.25
C GLN A 69 -25.23 20.40 3.20
N GLN A 70 -26.21 19.51 3.38
CA GLN A 70 -26.46 18.41 2.42
C GLN A 70 -26.95 18.85 1.03
N GLN A 71 -27.26 20.13 0.82
CA GLN A 71 -27.74 20.63 -0.48
C GLN A 71 -26.66 21.30 -1.33
N GLN A 72 -25.41 21.47 -0.84
CA GLN A 72 -24.44 22.36 -1.51
C GLN A 72 -23.07 21.76 -1.88
N GLU A 73 -22.74 20.52 -1.47
CA GLU A 73 -21.39 19.92 -1.66
C GLU A 73 -21.34 18.66 -2.56
N GLU A 74 -22.36 18.37 -3.38
CA GLU A 74 -22.25 17.25 -4.37
C GLU A 74 -21.64 17.65 -5.71
N GLU A 75 -21.24 18.92 -5.90
CA GLU A 75 -20.60 19.38 -7.13
C GLU A 75 -19.20 19.91 -6.82
N ASP A 76 -18.19 19.20 -7.32
CA ASP A 76 -16.82 19.71 -7.52
C ASP A 76 -15.83 19.58 -6.35
N ASP A 77 -15.48 18.34 -5.96
CA ASP A 77 -14.12 18.10 -5.47
C ASP A 77 -13.50 16.81 -6.04
N GLY A 78 -12.53 17.00 -6.95
CA GLY A 78 -11.40 16.10 -7.08
C GLY A 78 -11.61 14.76 -7.81
N LYS A 79 -12.29 14.73 -8.96
CA LYS A 79 -12.19 13.58 -9.88
C LYS A 79 -10.80 13.59 -10.55
N MET A 80 -9.77 13.13 -9.84
CA MET A 80 -8.46 12.88 -10.43
C MET A 80 -8.62 11.97 -11.65
N GLU A 81 -8.05 12.38 -12.78
CA GLU A 81 -8.02 11.61 -14.02
C GLU A 81 -7.11 10.39 -13.84
N MET A 82 -7.58 9.39 -13.10
CA MET A 82 -6.98 8.07 -13.11
C MET A 82 -7.21 7.50 -14.50
N ASP A 83 -6.16 6.98 -15.15
CA ASP A 83 -6.19 6.21 -16.40
C ASP A 83 -7.31 5.13 -16.34
N ALA A 84 -8.54 5.53 -16.66
CA ALA A 84 -9.76 4.76 -16.43
C ALA A 84 -10.00 3.73 -17.55
N LYS A 85 -8.97 3.40 -18.32
CA LYS A 85 -9.08 2.52 -19.50
C LYS A 85 -8.93 1.05 -19.14
N ARG A 86 -8.57 0.74 -17.88
CA ARG A 86 -8.32 -0.64 -17.43
C ARG A 86 -9.44 -1.21 -16.57
N SER A 87 -9.93 -2.38 -16.96
CA SER A 87 -10.92 -3.12 -16.18
C SER A 87 -10.34 -3.59 -14.82
N LYS A 88 -10.99 -3.22 -13.71
CA LYS A 88 -10.56 -3.61 -12.34
C LYS A 88 -10.45 -5.14 -12.16
N ALA A 89 -11.32 -5.91 -12.84
CA ALA A 89 -11.37 -7.36 -12.71
C ALA A 89 -10.32 -8.13 -13.56
N THR A 90 -9.93 -7.60 -14.73
CA THR A 90 -9.00 -8.30 -15.62
C THR A 90 -7.67 -7.59 -15.82
N LEU A 91 -7.54 -6.36 -15.31
CA LEU A 91 -6.38 -5.48 -15.44
C LEU A 91 -5.96 -5.31 -16.92
N LEU A 92 -6.92 -5.41 -17.83
CA LEU A 92 -6.71 -5.23 -19.26
C LEU A 92 -7.14 -3.85 -19.68
N ASP A 93 -6.36 -3.28 -20.60
CA ASP A 93 -6.69 -2.08 -21.37
C ASP A 93 -7.79 -2.33 -22.41
N GLU A 94 -8.25 -1.26 -23.06
CA GLU A 94 -9.20 -1.30 -24.19
C GLU A 94 -8.71 -2.22 -25.33
N HIS A 95 -7.40 -2.24 -25.57
CA HIS A 95 -6.75 -3.12 -26.56
C HIS A 95 -6.43 -4.53 -26.02
N GLY A 96 -6.82 -4.87 -24.79
CA GLY A 96 -6.57 -6.19 -24.19
C GLY A 96 -5.11 -6.43 -23.75
N GLN A 97 -4.32 -5.37 -23.58
CA GLN A 97 -2.94 -5.40 -23.09
C GLN A 97 -2.90 -5.38 -21.55
N TYR A 98 -1.96 -6.12 -20.95
CA TYR A 98 -1.64 -6.00 -19.52
C TYR A 98 -0.68 -4.82 -19.26
N PRO A 99 -0.60 -4.27 -18.02
CA PRO A 99 0.31 -3.18 -17.71
C PRO A 99 1.78 -3.53 -17.97
N VAL A 100 2.57 -2.53 -18.37
CA VAL A 100 3.99 -2.70 -18.73
C VAL A 100 4.83 -3.21 -17.54
N TRP A 101 4.50 -2.80 -16.31
CA TRP A 101 5.17 -3.27 -15.10
C TRP A 101 4.85 -4.73 -14.76
N MET A 102 3.82 -5.31 -15.37
CA MET A 102 3.42 -6.69 -15.11
C MET A 102 4.33 -7.66 -15.84
N SER A 103 5.00 -8.54 -15.08
CA SER A 103 5.90 -9.54 -15.67
C SER A 103 5.18 -10.48 -16.66
N GLN A 104 5.88 -10.88 -17.72
CA GLN A 104 5.34 -11.78 -18.75
C GLN A 104 4.79 -13.10 -18.16
N ARG A 105 5.39 -13.59 -17.05
CA ARG A 105 4.93 -14.80 -16.34
C ARG A 105 3.59 -14.58 -15.65
N GLN A 106 3.39 -13.42 -15.02
CA GLN A 106 2.13 -13.07 -14.37
C GLN A 106 1.02 -12.87 -15.40
N ALA A 107 1.29 -12.19 -16.51
CA ALA A 107 0.34 -12.05 -17.62
C ALA A 107 -0.12 -13.42 -18.17
N LYS A 108 0.81 -14.35 -18.37
CA LYS A 108 0.51 -15.74 -18.77
C LYS A 108 -0.35 -16.48 -17.73
N LYS A 109 -0.08 -16.29 -16.42
CA LYS A 109 -0.85 -16.88 -15.32
C LYS A 109 -2.29 -16.36 -15.27
N MET A 110 -2.49 -15.05 -15.40
CA MET A 110 -3.83 -14.44 -15.39
C MET A 110 -4.63 -14.84 -16.64
N LYS A 111 -3.99 -14.88 -17.81
CA LYS A 111 -4.60 -15.39 -19.04
C LYS A 111 -5.03 -16.86 -18.89
N ALA A 112 -4.17 -17.70 -18.29
CA ALA A 112 -4.50 -19.10 -18.04
C ALA A 112 -5.74 -19.24 -17.14
N LYS A 113 -5.80 -18.54 -16.00
CA LYS A 113 -6.95 -18.55 -15.09
C LYS A 113 -8.27 -18.12 -15.78
N ARG A 114 -8.20 -17.12 -16.66
CA ARG A 114 -9.36 -16.66 -17.42
C ARG A 114 -9.84 -17.69 -18.43
N VAL A 115 -8.92 -18.32 -19.15
CA VAL A 115 -9.26 -19.40 -20.10
C VAL A 115 -9.87 -20.58 -19.36
N THR A 116 -9.31 -21.01 -18.22
CA THR A 116 -9.89 -22.11 -17.43
C THR A 116 -11.27 -21.78 -16.88
N LYS A 117 -11.53 -20.53 -16.48
CA LYS A 117 -12.88 -20.10 -16.05
C LYS A 117 -13.89 -20.09 -17.20
N LYS A 118 -13.46 -19.70 -18.41
CA LYS A 118 -14.34 -19.63 -19.58
C LYS A 118 -14.61 -20.99 -20.22
N THR A 119 -13.62 -21.86 -20.32
CA THR A 119 -13.73 -23.12 -21.07
C THR A 119 -13.75 -24.37 -20.20
N GLY A 120 -13.57 -24.22 -18.88
CA GLY A 120 -13.45 -25.34 -17.93
C GLY A 120 -12.20 -26.21 -18.12
N LYS A 121 -11.45 -26.03 -19.21
CA LYS A 121 -10.33 -26.89 -19.61
C LYS A 121 -9.01 -26.25 -19.21
N VAL A 122 -8.30 -26.88 -18.28
CA VAL A 122 -6.90 -26.58 -18.00
C VAL A 122 -6.06 -27.01 -19.19
N LYS A 123 -5.47 -26.06 -19.92
CA LYS A 123 -4.45 -26.38 -20.93
C LYS A 123 -3.25 -26.99 -20.20
N LYS A 124 -3.19 -28.33 -20.19
CA LYS A 124 -2.04 -29.09 -19.70
C LYS A 124 -0.82 -28.59 -20.48
N LYS A 125 0.26 -28.23 -19.78
CA LYS A 125 1.54 -27.99 -20.46
C LYS A 125 1.87 -29.31 -21.16
N LYS A 126 1.98 -29.29 -22.49
CA LYS A 126 2.59 -30.41 -23.21
C LYS A 126 4.00 -30.52 -22.63
N GLY A 127 4.24 -31.55 -21.84
CA GLY A 127 5.58 -31.84 -21.35
C GLY A 127 6.46 -32.00 -22.58
N ILE A 128 7.63 -31.37 -22.58
CA ILE A 128 8.68 -31.80 -23.48
C ILE A 128 8.98 -33.23 -23.01
N ALA A 129 8.53 -34.19 -23.80
CA ALA A 129 8.97 -35.57 -23.68
C ALA A 129 10.43 -35.56 -24.13
N TRP A 130 11.32 -35.60 -23.15
CA TRP A 130 12.69 -36.04 -23.34
C TRP A 130 12.78 -37.42 -22.71
#